data_AF-A0A928SRN2-F1
#
_entry.id   AF-A0A928SRN2-F1
#
_cell.length_a   1.000
_cell.length_b   1.000
_cell.length_c   1.000
_cell.angle_alpha   90.00
_cell.angle_beta   90.00
_cell.angle_gamma   90.00
#
_symmetry.space_group_name_H-M   'P 1'
#
loop_
_entity.id
_entity.type
_entity.pdbx_description
1 polymer ?
#
loop_
_entity_poly.entity_id
_entity_poly.type
_entity_poly.pdbx_seq_one_letter_code
_entity_poly.pdbx_strand_id
1 'polypeptide(L)'
;MPRLWWCAALLLTPAPLLAQGWDPGEPTASRVRGQISEPRGGRGDGVHGRFAGDFDLGFGLGLGTTQDDALGAARLGLHYYSTLGVYAVYADGLGQEGETRRFGSFGAELRPLFLPRWSQDLEQGPATLDLAIDSLSLGMGAFFAQPRGRDFGSARGLDLSLGAGLPFFQNASGPWLEARYVYRWLDPGGADERDHAVLVVLSWHSVLLSGLAE
;
A
#
# COMPACT_ATOMS: atom_id res chain seq x y z
N MET A 1 67.35 34.02 24.79
CA MET A 1 67.50 32.93 25.78
C MET A 1 67.61 33.59 27.13
N PRO A 2 66.55 33.51 27.97
CA PRO A 2 66.34 32.38 28.87
C PRO A 2 64.90 31.82 28.84
N ARG A 3 64.76 30.55 29.26
CA ARG A 3 63.53 29.76 29.26
C ARG A 3 62.78 29.93 30.59
N LEU A 4 61.51 30.32 30.53
CA LEU A 4 60.59 30.33 31.68
C LEU A 4 59.68 29.11 31.61
N TRP A 5 59.83 28.24 32.61
CA TRP A 5 58.94 27.13 32.91
C TRP A 5 57.71 27.67 33.64
N TRP A 6 56.50 27.35 33.17
CA TRP A 6 55.31 27.38 34.00
C TRP A 6 54.48 26.13 33.75
N CYS A 7 54.38 25.32 34.80
CA CYS A 7 53.48 24.19 34.94
C CYS A 7 52.05 24.71 35.10
N ALA A 8 51.14 24.35 34.20
CA ALA A 8 49.71 24.40 34.46
C ALA A 8 49.22 22.96 34.66
N ALA A 9 49.07 22.58 35.92
CA ALA A 9 48.47 21.32 36.32
C ALA A 9 46.95 21.40 36.09
N LEU A 10 46.42 20.46 35.29
CA LEU A 10 45.00 20.16 35.22
C LEU A 10 44.50 19.68 36.58
N LEU A 11 43.56 20.42 37.18
CA LEU A 11 42.71 19.90 38.26
C LEU A 11 41.40 19.41 37.63
N LEU A 12 41.39 18.11 37.29
CA LEU A 12 40.17 17.33 37.08
C LEU A 12 39.48 17.15 38.44
N THR A 13 38.34 17.81 38.62
CA THR A 13 37.40 17.48 39.71
C THR A 13 36.43 16.42 39.20
N PRO A 14 36.41 15.20 39.76
CA PRO A 14 35.36 14.24 39.43
C PRO A 14 34.06 14.70 40.10
N ALA A 15 33.06 15.04 39.28
CA ALA A 15 31.70 15.22 39.78
C ALA A 15 31.19 13.88 40.33
N PRO A 16 30.52 13.86 41.50
CA PRO A 16 29.92 12.64 42.01
C PRO A 16 28.76 12.24 41.10
N LEU A 17 28.93 11.12 40.39
CA LEU A 17 27.82 10.35 39.81
C LEU A 17 26.95 9.88 40.99
N LEU A 18 25.88 10.63 41.26
CA LEU A 18 24.81 10.18 42.14
C LEU A 18 24.24 8.90 41.52
N ALA A 19 24.50 7.78 42.18
CA ALA A 19 23.79 6.53 41.95
C ALA A 19 22.31 6.77 42.26
N GLN A 20 21.52 7.09 41.22
CA GLN A 20 20.07 7.04 41.31
C GLN A 20 19.69 5.57 41.48
N GLY A 21 19.25 5.22 42.69
CA GLY A 21 18.64 3.93 42.98
C GLY A 21 17.46 3.71 42.04
N TRP A 22 17.50 2.59 41.33
CA TRP A 22 16.38 2.13 40.51
C TRP A 22 15.23 1.73 41.44
N ASP A 23 14.10 2.44 41.34
CA ASP A 23 12.87 2.14 42.07
C ASP A 23 11.85 1.54 41.09
N PRO A 24 11.60 0.21 41.13
CA PRO A 24 10.68 -0.47 40.23
C PRO A 24 9.23 -0.19 40.67
N GLY A 25 8.77 1.03 40.41
CA GLY A 25 7.44 1.50 40.78
C GLY A 25 7.10 2.90 40.27
N GLU A 26 8.10 3.72 39.94
CA GLU A 26 7.90 5.04 39.33
C GLU A 26 7.99 4.95 37.79
N PRO A 27 7.00 5.49 37.04
CA PRO A 27 7.05 5.53 35.59
C PRO A 27 8.27 6.34 35.12
N THR A 28 9.17 5.71 34.37
CA THR A 28 10.39 6.31 33.80
C THR A 28 10.12 7.29 32.64
N ALA A 29 8.87 7.66 32.38
CA ALA A 29 8.53 8.71 31.45
C ALA A 29 8.94 10.06 32.06
N SER A 30 10.05 10.60 31.58
CA SER A 30 10.61 11.86 32.00
C SER A 30 9.55 12.96 31.96
N ARG A 31 9.36 13.65 33.09
CA ARG A 31 8.60 14.89 33.19
C ARG A 31 9.37 16.01 32.48
N VAL A 32 9.37 16.02 31.15
CA VAL A 32 9.80 17.19 30.37
C VAL A 32 8.74 18.26 30.57
N ARG A 33 9.16 19.35 31.22
CA ARG A 33 8.33 20.53 31.48
C ARG A 33 8.16 21.31 30.19
N GLY A 34 7.15 20.92 29.43
CA GLY A 34 6.69 21.54 28.20
C GLY A 34 5.47 20.75 27.80
N GLN A 35 4.30 21.27 28.16
CA GLN A 35 3.01 20.62 27.94
C GLN A 35 2.95 20.06 26.51
N ILE A 36 2.94 18.74 26.38
CA ILE A 36 2.21 18.12 25.28
C ILE A 36 0.78 18.57 25.53
N SER A 37 0.38 19.63 24.83
CA SER A 37 -1.03 19.93 24.69
C SER A 37 -1.58 18.70 23.99
N GLU A 38 -2.31 17.85 24.71
CA GLU A 38 -3.15 16.89 24.01
C GLU A 38 -3.99 17.71 23.02
N PRO A 39 -3.97 17.39 21.72
CA PRO A 39 -4.77 18.11 20.76
C PRO A 39 -6.22 17.96 21.20
N ARG A 40 -6.77 19.03 21.77
CA ARG A 40 -8.20 19.09 22.08
C ARG A 40 -8.94 19.16 20.75
N GLY A 41 -9.53 18.03 20.38
CA GLY A 41 -10.70 17.99 19.50
C GLY A 41 -10.41 17.72 18.04
N GLY A 42 -10.17 16.45 17.72
CA GLY A 42 -10.35 15.90 16.38
C GLY A 42 -9.96 14.43 16.39
N ARG A 43 -10.88 13.53 16.06
CA ARG A 43 -10.50 12.19 15.59
C ARG A 43 -9.54 12.37 14.40
N GLY A 44 -8.25 12.18 14.59
CA GLY A 44 -7.29 12.23 13.49
C GLY A 44 -5.85 12.40 13.94
N ASP A 45 -5.11 11.30 13.95
CA ASP A 45 -4.05 11.02 12.98
C ASP A 45 -3.70 9.53 13.09
N GLY A 46 -4.11 8.75 12.09
CA GLY A 46 -3.79 7.33 11.99
C GLY A 46 -3.93 6.77 10.56
N VAL A 47 -3.01 7.03 9.63
CA VAL A 47 -2.66 8.41 9.28
C VAL A 47 -3.83 9.04 8.53
N HIS A 48 -4.05 8.75 7.24
CA HIS A 48 -5.27 9.20 6.53
C HIS A 48 -6.48 8.26 6.73
N GLY A 49 -6.71 7.79 7.95
CA GLY A 49 -7.75 6.80 8.30
C GLY A 49 -7.35 5.34 8.06
N ARG A 50 -6.09 5.08 7.68
CA ARG A 50 -5.55 3.73 7.41
C ARG A 50 -5.41 2.84 8.63
N PHE A 51 -5.20 3.43 9.81
CA PHE A 51 -5.08 2.73 11.11
C PHE A 51 -6.40 2.70 11.88
N ALA A 52 -7.53 3.00 11.22
CA ALA A 52 -8.85 2.70 11.79
C ALA A 52 -9.15 1.19 11.84
N GLY A 53 -8.30 0.37 11.21
CA GLY A 53 -8.38 -1.08 11.17
C GLY A 53 -7.11 -1.68 10.55
N ASP A 54 -7.06 -3.01 10.49
CA ASP A 54 -5.89 -3.73 10.00
C ASP A 54 -6.01 -4.11 8.52
N PHE A 55 -7.22 -4.11 7.98
CA PHE A 55 -7.52 -4.50 6.60
C PHE A 55 -8.20 -3.38 5.81
N ASP A 56 -7.77 -3.17 4.57
CA ASP A 56 -8.44 -2.34 3.56
C ASP A 56 -9.09 -3.27 2.52
N LEU A 57 -10.42 -3.26 2.43
CA LEU A 57 -11.20 -4.00 1.45
C LEU A 57 -11.67 -3.05 0.34
N GLY A 58 -11.23 -3.32 -0.89
CA GLY A 58 -11.64 -2.59 -2.09
C GLY A 58 -12.49 -3.46 -3.00
N PHE A 59 -13.65 -2.95 -3.43
CA PHE A 59 -14.45 -3.56 -4.50
C PHE A 59 -14.77 -2.52 -5.57
N GLY A 60 -14.55 -2.86 -6.84
CA GLY A 60 -14.74 -1.91 -7.93
C GLY A 60 -15.24 -2.51 -9.22
N LEU A 61 -15.86 -1.65 -10.02
CA LEU A 61 -16.33 -1.93 -11.38
C LEU A 61 -15.77 -0.88 -12.33
N GLY A 62 -15.50 -1.28 -13.56
CA GLY A 62 -14.90 -0.38 -14.53
C GLY A 62 -14.81 -0.93 -15.92
N LEU A 63 -13.94 -0.30 -16.69
CA LEU A 63 -13.68 -0.63 -18.07
C LEU A 63 -12.19 -0.92 -18.25
N GLY A 64 -11.86 -1.60 -19.33
CA GLY A 64 -10.49 -1.80 -19.74
C GLY A 64 -10.35 -1.93 -21.23
N THR A 65 -9.13 -2.12 -21.66
CA THR A 65 -8.79 -2.39 -23.05
C THR A 65 -7.63 -3.37 -23.11
N THR A 66 -7.67 -4.28 -24.06
CA THR A 66 -6.50 -4.96 -24.59
C THR A 66 -6.08 -4.28 -25.89
N GLN A 67 -5.17 -4.89 -26.65
CA GLN A 67 -4.80 -4.43 -27.98
C GLN A 67 -6.00 -4.42 -28.96
N ASP A 68 -6.92 -5.37 -28.81
CA ASP A 68 -7.96 -5.65 -29.83
C ASP A 68 -9.40 -5.54 -29.30
N ASP A 69 -9.62 -5.34 -27.99
CA ASP A 69 -10.97 -5.31 -27.43
C ASP A 69 -11.13 -4.35 -26.24
N ALA A 70 -12.35 -3.85 -26.09
CA ALA A 70 -12.79 -3.16 -24.89
C ALA A 70 -13.34 -4.17 -23.88
N LEU A 71 -13.13 -3.90 -22.59
CA LEU A 71 -13.48 -4.81 -21.51
C LEU A 71 -14.40 -4.12 -20.51
N GLY A 72 -15.37 -4.85 -19.96
CA GLY A 72 -15.97 -4.56 -18.67
C GLY A 72 -15.21 -5.31 -17.59
N ALA A 73 -14.88 -4.65 -16.48
CA ALA A 73 -14.03 -5.22 -15.43
C ALA A 73 -14.65 -5.09 -14.04
N ALA A 74 -14.41 -6.09 -13.21
CA ALA A 74 -14.69 -6.11 -11.78
C ALA A 74 -13.41 -6.47 -11.03
N ARG A 75 -13.20 -5.83 -9.89
CA ARG A 75 -12.01 -6.01 -9.05
C ARG A 75 -12.39 -6.14 -7.59
N LEU A 76 -11.69 -7.03 -6.90
CA LEU A 76 -11.69 -7.17 -5.46
C LEU A 76 -10.24 -7.11 -4.97
N GLY A 77 -9.98 -6.38 -3.90
CA GLY A 77 -8.67 -6.28 -3.24
C GLY A 77 -8.82 -6.31 -1.73
N LEU A 78 -7.91 -6.97 -1.04
CA LEU A 78 -7.83 -6.98 0.41
C LEU A 78 -6.37 -6.76 0.82
N HIS A 79 -6.09 -5.70 1.56
CA HIS A 79 -4.74 -5.31 1.95
C HIS A 79 -4.59 -5.17 3.45
N TYR A 80 -3.62 -5.88 4.02
CA TYR A 80 -3.19 -5.74 5.40
C TYR A 80 -2.31 -4.49 5.56
N TYR A 81 -2.68 -3.60 6.50
CA TYR A 81 -2.08 -2.29 6.74
C TYR A 81 -1.76 -1.51 5.47
N SER A 82 -2.70 -1.52 4.51
CA SER A 82 -2.57 -0.84 3.21
C SER A 82 -1.28 -1.18 2.45
N THR A 83 -0.64 -2.30 2.73
CA THR A 83 0.69 -2.66 2.22
C THR A 83 0.67 -3.96 1.45
N LEU A 84 0.40 -5.08 2.11
CA LEU A 84 0.45 -6.41 1.51
C LEU A 84 -0.95 -6.97 1.41
N GLY A 85 -1.32 -7.51 0.26
CA GLY A 85 -2.66 -7.96 0.03
C GLY A 85 -2.80 -9.05 -1.00
N VAL A 86 -4.05 -9.40 -1.25
CA VAL A 86 -4.48 -10.26 -2.34
C VAL A 86 -5.48 -9.53 -3.20
N TYR A 87 -5.56 -9.93 -4.47
CA TYR A 87 -6.54 -9.40 -5.40
C TYR A 87 -7.21 -10.50 -6.19
N ALA A 88 -8.41 -10.18 -6.69
CA ALA A 88 -9.08 -10.89 -7.75
C ALA A 88 -9.59 -9.87 -8.79
N VAL A 89 -9.47 -10.22 -10.06
CA VAL A 89 -9.97 -9.44 -11.19
C VAL A 89 -10.77 -10.37 -12.08
N TYR A 90 -11.89 -9.89 -12.59
CA TYR A 90 -12.65 -10.53 -13.66
C TYR A 90 -12.94 -9.48 -14.73
N ALA A 91 -12.72 -9.83 -16.00
CA ALA A 91 -13.02 -8.95 -17.11
C ALA A 91 -13.66 -9.73 -18.27
N ASP A 92 -14.59 -9.07 -18.95
CA ASP A 92 -15.39 -9.60 -20.05
C ASP A 92 -15.31 -8.64 -21.24
N GLY A 93 -15.13 -9.17 -22.44
CA GLY A 93 -15.08 -8.42 -23.69
C GLY A 93 -16.43 -7.81 -24.02
N LEU A 94 -16.43 -6.52 -24.33
CA LEU A 94 -17.60 -5.78 -24.76
C LEU A 94 -17.75 -5.76 -26.28
N GLY A 95 -16.65 -6.02 -27.01
CA GLY A 95 -16.63 -6.12 -28.46
C GLY A 95 -16.98 -7.50 -29.00
N GLN A 96 -17.15 -7.57 -30.33
CA GLN A 96 -17.39 -8.82 -31.05
C GLN A 96 -16.19 -9.30 -31.84
N GLU A 97 -15.04 -8.63 -31.79
CA GLU A 97 -13.89 -8.90 -32.66
C GLU A 97 -12.65 -9.41 -31.90
N GLY A 98 -12.59 -9.21 -30.58
CA GLY A 98 -11.47 -9.63 -29.75
C GLY A 98 -11.25 -11.14 -29.69
N GLU A 99 -9.97 -11.53 -29.56
CA GLU A 99 -9.55 -12.92 -29.39
C GLU A 99 -9.81 -13.44 -27.97
N THR A 100 -9.59 -12.60 -26.95
CA THR A 100 -9.92 -12.92 -25.56
C THR A 100 -11.32 -12.43 -25.24
N ARG A 101 -12.26 -13.36 -25.06
CA ARG A 101 -13.64 -13.03 -24.68
C ARG A 101 -13.73 -12.67 -23.21
N ARG A 102 -13.03 -13.39 -22.33
CA ARG A 102 -13.07 -13.17 -20.87
C ARG A 102 -11.75 -13.54 -20.25
N PHE A 103 -11.40 -12.92 -19.13
CA PHE A 103 -10.33 -13.42 -18.28
C PHE A 103 -10.60 -13.14 -16.81
N GLY A 104 -9.96 -13.93 -15.96
CA GLY A 104 -9.89 -13.72 -14.53
C GLY A 104 -8.46 -13.87 -14.05
N SER A 105 -8.10 -13.10 -13.04
CA SER A 105 -6.80 -13.12 -12.40
C SER A 105 -6.96 -13.13 -10.89
N PHE A 106 -6.09 -13.84 -10.19
CA PHE A 106 -5.97 -13.72 -8.74
C PHE A 106 -4.51 -13.84 -8.32
N GLY A 107 -4.13 -13.13 -7.27
CA GLY A 107 -2.72 -13.05 -6.90
C GLY A 107 -2.46 -12.25 -5.64
N ALA A 108 -1.17 -12.00 -5.41
CA ALA A 108 -0.67 -11.17 -4.33
C ALA A 108 -0.35 -9.76 -4.84
N GLU A 109 -0.54 -8.77 -3.99
CA GLU A 109 -0.29 -7.37 -4.29
C GLU A 109 0.49 -6.69 -3.17
N LEU A 110 1.44 -5.85 -3.55
CA LEU A 110 2.28 -5.06 -2.66
C LEU A 110 2.15 -3.58 -3.00
N ARG A 111 1.91 -2.74 -1.99
CA ARG A 111 1.98 -1.29 -2.03
C ARG A 111 3.23 -0.83 -1.25
N PRO A 112 4.39 -0.68 -1.92
CA PRO A 112 5.67 -0.60 -1.23
C PRO A 112 5.95 0.76 -0.58
N LEU A 113 5.18 1.80 -0.91
CA LEU A 113 5.54 3.17 -0.55
C LEU A 113 5.03 3.62 0.83
N PHE A 114 3.91 3.06 1.30
CA PHE A 114 3.26 3.50 2.53
C PHE A 114 4.17 3.36 3.77
N LEU A 115 4.61 2.14 4.10
CA LEU A 115 5.37 1.91 5.34
C LEU A 115 6.68 2.73 5.43
N PRO A 116 7.52 2.80 4.38
CA PRO A 116 8.70 3.65 4.43
C PRO A 116 8.37 5.13 4.64
N ARG A 117 7.35 5.65 3.94
CA ARG A 117 6.94 7.06 4.03
C ARG A 117 6.37 7.39 5.41
N TRP A 118 5.48 6.56 5.92
CA TRP A 118 4.97 6.67 7.29
C TRP A 118 6.09 6.65 8.33
N SER A 119 7.01 5.68 8.25
CA SER A 119 8.10 5.52 9.24
C SER A 119 9.09 6.68 9.29
N GLN A 120 9.14 7.48 8.22
CA GLN A 120 10.02 8.64 8.07
C GLN A 120 9.26 9.96 8.20
N ASP A 121 7.99 9.92 8.61
CA ASP A 121 7.13 11.10 8.76
C ASP A 121 7.03 11.91 7.46
N LEU A 122 6.91 11.24 6.30
CA LEU A 122 6.85 11.87 4.97
C LEU A 122 5.41 12.14 4.50
N GLU A 123 4.39 11.82 5.31
CA GLU A 123 2.97 12.01 5.04
C GLU A 123 2.47 13.39 5.56
N GLN A 124 3.24 14.43 5.28
CA GLN A 124 2.96 15.81 5.70
C GLN A 124 2.15 16.61 4.66
N GLY A 125 1.81 15.98 3.52
CA GLY A 125 1.20 16.62 2.38
C GLY A 125 -0.32 16.69 2.45
N PRO A 126 -0.97 17.15 1.37
CA PRO A 126 -2.41 16.96 1.21
C PRO A 126 -2.74 15.47 1.26
N ALA A 127 -3.70 15.09 2.11
CA ALA A 127 -4.10 13.70 2.32
C ALA A 127 -4.39 12.93 1.02
N THR A 128 -5.04 13.57 0.04
CA THR A 128 -5.33 12.96 -1.26
C THR A 128 -4.08 12.61 -2.05
N LEU A 129 -3.03 13.44 -1.98
CA LEU A 129 -1.77 13.21 -2.66
C LEU A 129 -0.98 12.09 -1.99
N ASP A 130 -0.87 12.13 -0.67
CA ASP A 130 -0.17 11.07 0.10
C ASP A 130 -0.84 9.72 -0.15
N LEU A 131 -2.17 9.66 -0.03
CA LEU A 131 -2.95 8.47 -0.34
C LEU A 131 -2.75 7.98 -1.77
N ALA A 132 -2.71 8.88 -2.76
CA ALA A 132 -2.52 8.52 -4.15
C ALA A 132 -1.11 7.97 -4.43
N ILE A 133 -0.07 8.60 -3.87
CA ILE A 133 1.31 8.09 -3.97
C ILE A 133 1.39 6.70 -3.34
N ASP A 134 0.84 6.55 -2.15
CA ASP A 134 0.93 5.31 -1.38
C ASP A 134 0.03 4.18 -1.91
N SER A 135 -0.81 4.47 -2.91
CA SER A 135 -1.62 3.47 -3.61
C SER A 135 -0.88 2.73 -4.72
N LEU A 136 0.33 3.21 -5.08
CA LEU A 136 1.17 2.56 -6.08
C LEU A 136 1.39 1.11 -5.69
N SER A 137 1.02 0.20 -6.60
CA SER A 137 0.95 -1.23 -6.33
C SER A 137 1.66 -2.06 -7.39
N LEU A 138 2.27 -3.15 -6.94
CA LEU A 138 2.86 -4.19 -7.75
C LEU A 138 2.12 -5.49 -7.44
N GLY A 139 1.57 -6.13 -8.46
CA GLY A 139 0.86 -7.40 -8.32
C GLY A 139 1.51 -8.51 -9.13
N MET A 140 1.36 -9.74 -8.65
CA MET A 140 1.65 -10.94 -9.43
C MET A 140 0.63 -12.01 -9.11
N GLY A 141 0.22 -12.76 -10.13
CA GLY A 141 -0.85 -13.73 -9.98
C GLY A 141 -0.90 -14.77 -11.08
N ALA A 142 -1.86 -15.67 -10.91
CA ALA A 142 -2.29 -16.57 -11.96
C ALA A 142 -3.42 -15.92 -12.75
N PHE A 143 -3.41 -16.08 -14.06
CA PHE A 143 -4.53 -15.68 -14.92
C PHE A 143 -5.13 -16.88 -15.65
N PHE A 144 -6.41 -16.75 -15.95
CA PHE A 144 -7.22 -17.70 -16.70
C PHE A 144 -8.01 -16.92 -17.74
N ALA A 145 -7.99 -17.34 -18.99
CA ALA A 145 -8.66 -16.67 -20.08
C ALA A 145 -9.56 -17.65 -20.85
N GLN A 146 -10.55 -17.07 -21.53
CA GLN A 146 -11.41 -17.71 -22.49
C GLN A 146 -11.14 -17.12 -23.88
N PRO A 147 -10.28 -17.74 -24.68
CA PRO A 147 -10.16 -17.42 -26.09
C PRO A 147 -11.49 -17.65 -26.81
N ARG A 148 -11.71 -16.95 -27.92
CA ARG A 148 -12.92 -17.06 -28.72
C ARG A 148 -13.15 -18.52 -29.15
N GLY A 149 -14.37 -19.01 -28.93
CA GLY A 149 -14.77 -20.37 -29.31
C GLY A 149 -14.21 -21.48 -28.40
N ARG A 150 -13.55 -21.14 -27.29
CA ARG A 150 -13.08 -22.10 -26.29
C ARG A 150 -13.74 -21.87 -24.93
N ASP A 151 -13.50 -22.79 -24.01
CA ASP A 151 -13.97 -22.70 -22.62
C ASP A 151 -13.08 -21.78 -21.77
N PHE A 152 -13.64 -21.24 -20.70
CA PHE A 152 -12.90 -20.44 -19.73
C PHE A 152 -11.83 -21.29 -19.03
N GLY A 153 -10.61 -20.75 -18.94
CA GLY A 153 -9.45 -21.42 -18.37
C GLY A 153 -8.71 -22.34 -19.37
N SER A 154 -9.16 -22.41 -20.63
CA SER A 154 -8.42 -23.08 -21.71
C SER A 154 -7.11 -22.37 -22.06
N ALA A 155 -7.00 -21.08 -21.73
CA ALA A 155 -5.76 -20.33 -21.69
C ALA A 155 -5.46 -19.94 -20.24
N ARG A 156 -4.21 -20.09 -19.82
CA ARG A 156 -3.76 -19.79 -18.46
C ARG A 156 -2.30 -19.37 -18.45
N GLY A 157 -1.88 -18.76 -17.37
CA GLY A 157 -0.49 -18.45 -17.16
C GLY A 157 -0.29 -17.54 -15.96
N LEU A 158 0.75 -16.72 -16.04
CA LEU A 158 1.09 -15.77 -14.99
C LEU A 158 0.85 -14.34 -15.45
N ASP A 159 0.50 -13.48 -14.49
CA ASP A 159 0.43 -12.05 -14.72
C ASP A 159 1.33 -11.27 -13.74
N LEU A 160 1.77 -10.11 -14.22
CA LEU A 160 2.34 -9.04 -13.42
C LEU A 160 1.44 -7.81 -13.61
N SER A 161 1.25 -7.04 -12.56
CA SER A 161 0.47 -5.81 -12.65
C SER A 161 1.14 -4.64 -11.93
N LEU A 162 0.87 -3.45 -12.46
CA LEU A 162 1.23 -2.17 -11.87
C LEU A 162 -0.07 -1.38 -11.72
N GLY A 163 -0.35 -0.86 -10.53
CA GLY A 163 -1.56 -0.10 -10.26
C GLY A 163 -1.29 1.21 -9.54
N ALA A 164 -2.23 2.15 -9.68
CA ALA A 164 -2.30 3.39 -8.94
C ALA A 164 -3.77 3.76 -8.71
N GLY A 165 -4.05 4.49 -7.63
CA GLY A 165 -5.39 4.93 -7.26
C GLY A 165 -5.40 6.39 -6.84
N LEU A 166 -6.52 7.07 -7.10
CA LEU A 166 -6.78 8.43 -6.67
C LEU A 166 -8.05 8.44 -5.80
N PRO A 167 -7.96 8.78 -4.50
CA PRO A 167 -9.14 8.90 -3.67
C PRO A 167 -9.91 10.18 -4.01
N PHE A 168 -11.24 10.12 -3.94
CA PHE A 168 -12.06 11.33 -4.05
C PHE A 168 -12.13 12.15 -2.77
N PHE A 169 -11.83 11.53 -1.62
CA PHE A 169 -11.87 12.17 -0.31
C PHE A 169 -10.52 12.12 0.39
N GLN A 170 -10.35 12.92 1.43
CA GLN A 170 -9.14 12.98 2.26
C GLN A 170 -9.08 11.82 3.28
N ASN A 171 -9.56 10.64 2.89
CA ASN A 171 -9.64 9.46 3.75
C ASN A 171 -9.37 8.20 2.93
N ALA A 172 -8.74 7.20 3.55
CA ALA A 172 -8.48 5.90 2.94
C ALA A 172 -9.76 5.16 2.56
N SER A 173 -10.83 5.32 3.36
CA SER A 173 -12.15 4.76 3.04
C SER A 173 -12.95 5.68 2.11
N GLY A 174 -13.76 5.07 1.24
CA GLY A 174 -14.62 5.77 0.29
C GLY A 174 -14.31 5.42 -1.16
N PRO A 175 -14.76 6.22 -2.13
CA PRO A 175 -14.59 5.94 -3.53
C PRO A 175 -13.20 6.38 -4.04
N TRP A 176 -12.64 5.55 -4.89
CA TRP A 176 -11.33 5.70 -5.53
C TRP A 176 -11.44 5.46 -7.03
N LEU A 177 -10.72 6.25 -7.82
CA LEU A 177 -10.47 5.97 -9.22
C LEU A 177 -9.13 5.25 -9.36
N GLU A 178 -9.15 4.00 -9.77
CA GLU A 178 -7.96 3.16 -9.89
C GLU A 178 -7.64 2.89 -11.36
N ALA A 179 -6.35 2.94 -11.69
CA ALA A 179 -5.81 2.51 -12.97
C ALA A 179 -4.86 1.34 -12.74
N ARG A 180 -4.90 0.35 -13.64
CA ARG A 180 -4.03 -0.83 -13.58
C ARG A 180 -3.56 -1.22 -14.96
N TYR A 181 -2.26 -1.42 -15.08
CA TYR A 181 -1.65 -2.12 -16.18
C TYR A 181 -1.42 -3.58 -15.78
N VAL A 182 -1.78 -4.52 -16.65
CA VAL A 182 -1.56 -5.96 -16.48
C VAL A 182 -0.78 -6.47 -17.68
N TYR A 183 0.25 -7.26 -17.41
CA TYR A 183 1.06 -7.94 -18.40
C TYR A 183 1.00 -9.45 -18.15
N ARG A 184 0.78 -10.25 -19.20
CA ARG A 184 0.47 -11.69 -19.10
C ARG A 184 1.40 -12.53 -19.96
N TRP A 185 1.83 -13.66 -19.41
CA TRP A 185 2.57 -14.70 -20.12
C TRP A 185 1.79 -16.01 -20.11
N LEU A 186 1.44 -16.50 -21.29
CA LEU A 186 0.81 -17.81 -21.46
C LEU A 186 1.78 -18.94 -21.08
N ASP A 187 1.25 -19.99 -20.46
CA ASP A 187 1.97 -21.21 -20.09
C ASP A 187 2.67 -21.81 -21.35
N PRO A 188 3.90 -22.39 -21.27
CA PRO A 188 4.71 -22.80 -22.44
C PRO A 188 4.12 -23.87 -23.38
N GLY A 189 2.87 -24.28 -23.18
CA GLY A 189 2.09 -25.10 -24.12
C GLY A 189 1.20 -24.30 -25.07
N GLY A 190 1.06 -22.99 -24.85
CA GLY A 190 0.56 -22.01 -25.83
C GLY A 190 1.73 -21.37 -26.57
N ALA A 191 1.48 -20.70 -27.70
CA ALA A 191 2.50 -19.86 -28.33
C ALA A 191 3.10 -18.88 -27.27
N ASP A 192 4.36 -18.44 -27.45
CA ASP A 192 5.00 -17.36 -26.64
C ASP A 192 4.28 -16.03 -26.92
N GLU A 193 3.01 -16.01 -26.52
CA GLU A 193 2.06 -14.97 -26.77
C GLU A 193 1.94 -14.17 -25.49
N ARG A 194 2.15 -12.87 -25.68
CA ARG A 194 2.24 -11.88 -24.63
C ARG A 194 1.08 -10.96 -24.84
N ASP A 195 0.32 -10.78 -23.78
CA ASP A 195 -0.86 -9.93 -23.81
C ASP A 195 -0.80 -8.93 -22.66
N HIS A 196 -1.39 -7.77 -22.88
CA HIS A 196 -1.46 -6.72 -21.89
C HIS A 196 -2.83 -6.06 -21.88
N ALA A 197 -3.23 -5.60 -20.71
CA ALA A 197 -4.48 -4.89 -20.53
C ALA A 197 -4.27 -3.65 -19.67
N VAL A 198 -5.03 -2.60 -19.96
CA VAL A 198 -5.18 -1.44 -19.09
C VAL A 198 -6.61 -1.43 -18.57
N LEU A 199 -6.77 -1.36 -17.25
CA LEU A 199 -8.05 -1.29 -16.57
C LEU A 199 -8.18 0.04 -15.84
N VAL A 200 -9.36 0.64 -15.89
CA VAL A 200 -9.74 1.81 -15.09
C VAL A 200 -11.02 1.46 -14.33
N VAL A 201 -10.94 1.49 -13.01
CA VAL A 201 -11.96 0.96 -12.10
C VAL A 201 -12.36 2.03 -11.10
N LEU A 202 -13.66 2.18 -10.88
CA LEU A 202 -14.20 2.93 -9.75
C LEU A 202 -14.41 1.94 -8.59
N SER A 203 -13.57 2.07 -7.57
CA SER A 203 -13.54 1.17 -6.42
C SER A 203 -14.09 1.87 -5.17
N TRP A 204 -14.77 1.13 -4.30
CA TRP A 204 -15.11 1.55 -2.95
C TRP A 204 -14.21 0.82 -1.95
N HIS A 205 -13.52 1.59 -1.12
CA HIS A 205 -12.60 1.11 -0.08
C HIS A 205 -13.24 1.22 1.30
N SER A 206 -13.03 0.20 2.12
CA SER A 206 -13.50 0.14 3.51
C SER A 206 -12.41 -0.43 4.40
N VAL A 207 -12.04 0.34 5.43
CA VAL A 207 -11.08 -0.10 6.46
C VAL A 207 -11.82 -0.89 7.54
N LEU A 208 -11.31 -2.09 7.84
CA LEU A 208 -11.91 -3.08 8.73
C LEU A 208 -10.92 -3.45 9.83
N LEU A 209 -11.42 -3.53 11.07
CA LEU A 209 -10.65 -4.04 12.21
C LEU A 209 -10.79 -5.56 12.28
N SER A 210 -9.68 -6.28 12.45
CA SER A 210 -9.74 -7.71 12.70
C SER A 210 -9.96 -7.95 14.20
N GLY A 211 -11.00 -8.70 14.57
CA GLY A 211 -11.20 -9.11 15.97
C GLY A 211 -10.17 -10.13 16.49
N LEU A 212 -9.06 -10.32 15.78
CA LEU A 212 -8.01 -11.29 16.11
C LEU A 212 -6.95 -10.74 17.09
N ALA A 213 -7.06 -9.45 17.42
CA ALA A 213 -6.16 -8.75 18.35
C ALA A 213 -6.79 -8.48 19.73
N GLU A 214 -7.93 -9.10 20.06
CA GLU A 214 -8.59 -9.04 21.38
C GLU A 214 -8.21 -10.21 22.30
#